data_AF-A0A426U9D2-F1
#
_entry.id   AF-A0A426U9D2-F1
#
_cell.length_a   1.000
_cell.length_b   1.000
_cell.length_c   1.000
_cell.angle_alpha   90.00
_cell.angle_beta   90.00
_cell.angle_gamma   90.00
#
_symmetry.space_group_name_H-M   'P 1'
#
loop_
_entity.id
_entity.type
_entity.pdbx_description
1 polymer ?
#
loop_
_entity_poly.entity_id
_entity_poly.type
_entity_poly.pdbx_seq_one_letter_code
_entity_poly.pdbx_strand_id
1 'polypeptide(L)'
;MQSPTRPTDRQAAIFISVAVGFFVAVITIGTFWWIYSLVVSSDAPAVALAEAARQPWSPSDGIKVITEAEPNLVLADDGDPRQPWLGEAAWTEGVQAGQAWIDQFPNTVNVQVLTGMTSAEVWTYMQQYVSGGLGVGCQYCHDINNFALDTYPEKIAARNMLYLVGDLNAQFVVDLPNWQGNYVQCATCHYNEPQNLEGFDSQFIKSVPDIPVVVEVLDENGERVFDPAQRPEELRTPISLQDAVIWYLYNYQVWKPYDAEDPASGRGSLALTYNGGPTQEQVTINQNVMNYNAWSLGQNCTFCHNSRNFVAYELDAASANVTNPLAGYNKMKAQQMLLMTTYIAENWPTYGAIPHEEIPLELRGGASRFSYQTLGDGQLYNVPACYTCHRGANIPQGAINQTSIGDTDAGRVVLPPALRGN
;
A
#
# COMPACT_ATOMS: atom_id res chain seq x y z
N MET A 1 -12.43 -31.84 75.28
CA MET A 1 -12.87 -30.81 74.30
C MET A 1 -12.28 -29.48 74.75
N GLN A 2 -11.17 -29.04 74.16
CA GLN A 2 -10.65 -27.70 74.41
C GLN A 2 -11.54 -26.71 73.69
N SER A 3 -12.16 -25.78 74.42
CA SER A 3 -12.95 -24.70 73.82
C SER A 3 -12.01 -23.81 73.02
N PRO A 4 -12.39 -23.37 71.80
CA PRO A 4 -11.55 -22.48 71.01
C PRO A 4 -11.35 -21.18 71.79
N THR A 5 -10.09 -20.83 72.05
CA THR A 5 -9.72 -19.58 72.72
C THR A 5 -10.09 -18.40 71.81
N ARG A 6 -10.89 -17.47 72.35
CA ARG A 6 -11.28 -16.25 71.62
C ARG A 6 -10.00 -15.45 71.31
N PRO A 7 -9.82 -14.91 70.09
CA PRO A 7 -8.68 -14.07 69.77
C PRO A 7 -8.56 -12.90 70.75
N THR A 8 -7.35 -12.53 71.13
CA THR A 8 -7.13 -11.30 71.90
C THR A 8 -7.56 -10.09 71.07
N ASP A 9 -7.97 -8.99 71.72
CA ASP A 9 -8.42 -7.77 71.02
C ASP A 9 -7.37 -7.26 70.01
N ARG A 10 -6.08 -7.45 70.32
CA ARG A 10 -4.96 -7.13 69.42
C ARG A 10 -4.93 -8.03 68.17
N GLN A 11 -5.20 -9.33 68.32
CA GLN A 11 -5.28 -10.25 67.18
C GLN A 11 -6.51 -9.92 66.32
N ALA A 12 -7.67 -9.66 66.94
CA ALA A 12 -8.88 -9.24 66.21
C ALA A 12 -8.66 -7.95 65.41
N ALA A 13 -7.99 -6.94 66.00
CA ALA A 13 -7.67 -5.69 65.32
C ALA A 13 -6.74 -5.88 64.12
N ILE A 14 -5.73 -6.77 64.22
CA ILE A 14 -4.83 -7.10 63.10
C ILE A 14 -5.60 -7.80 61.98
N PHE A 15 -6.44 -8.80 62.31
CA PHE A 15 -7.25 -9.50 61.31
C PHE A 15 -8.21 -8.56 60.57
N ILE A 16 -8.90 -7.67 61.30
CA ILE A 16 -9.80 -6.68 60.70
C ILE A 16 -9.01 -5.71 59.80
N SER A 17 -7.84 -5.24 60.23
CA SER A 17 -7.03 -4.30 59.43
C SER A 17 -6.54 -4.94 58.13
N VAL A 18 -6.11 -6.20 58.17
CA VAL A 18 -5.70 -6.96 56.96
C VAL A 18 -6.88 -7.21 56.05
N ALA A 19 -8.05 -7.59 56.60
CA ALA A 19 -9.26 -7.79 55.81
C ALA A 19 -9.70 -6.50 55.11
N VAL A 20 -9.72 -5.36 55.82
CA VAL A 20 -10.02 -4.05 55.23
C VAL A 20 -9.02 -3.70 54.13
N GLY A 21 -7.71 -3.93 54.35
CA GLY A 21 -6.69 -3.73 53.32
C GLY A 21 -6.93 -4.57 52.06
N PHE A 22 -7.35 -5.83 52.22
CA PHE A 22 -7.69 -6.71 51.10
C PHE A 22 -8.93 -6.22 50.35
N PHE A 23 -9.99 -5.81 51.06
CA PHE A 23 -11.18 -5.23 50.43
C PHE A 23 -10.86 -3.94 49.67
N VAL A 24 -10.05 -3.05 50.24
CA VAL A 24 -9.60 -1.82 49.57
C VAL A 24 -8.79 -2.15 48.32
N ALA A 25 -7.88 -3.14 48.37
CA ALA A 25 -7.10 -3.56 47.21
C ALA A 25 -8.00 -4.13 46.09
N VAL A 26 -8.96 -5.00 46.43
CA VAL A 26 -9.91 -5.58 45.46
C VAL A 26 -10.78 -4.49 44.83
N ILE A 27 -11.31 -3.56 45.64
CA ILE A 27 -12.11 -2.44 45.14
C ILE A 27 -11.26 -1.55 44.24
N THR A 28 -10.04 -1.20 44.63
CA THR A 28 -9.17 -0.32 43.83
C THR A 28 -8.79 -0.96 42.50
N ILE A 29 -8.46 -2.26 42.48
CA ILE A 29 -8.19 -3.01 41.25
C ILE A 29 -9.46 -3.09 40.39
N GLY A 30 -10.61 -3.36 40.99
CA GLY A 30 -11.89 -3.40 40.28
C GLY A 30 -12.27 -2.04 39.67
N THR A 31 -12.08 -0.94 40.41
CA THR A 31 -12.30 0.43 39.92
C THR A 31 -11.32 0.79 38.82
N PHE A 32 -10.05 0.40 38.93
CA PHE A 32 -9.07 0.58 37.85
C PHE A 32 -9.53 -0.14 36.57
N TRP A 33 -9.90 -1.43 36.66
CA TRP A 33 -10.35 -2.18 35.50
C TRP A 33 -11.68 -1.67 34.92
N TRP A 34 -12.58 -1.17 35.77
CA TRP A 34 -13.82 -0.54 35.35
C TRP A 34 -13.54 0.76 34.57
N ILE A 35 -12.72 1.67 35.11
CA ILE A 35 -12.31 2.91 34.41
C ILE A 35 -11.55 2.57 33.11
N TYR A 36 -10.60 1.64 33.19
CA TYR A 36 -9.85 1.16 32.02
C TYR A 36 -10.79 0.61 30.94
N SER A 37 -11.79 -0.19 31.29
CA SER A 37 -12.76 -0.72 30.33
C SER A 37 -13.64 0.35 29.70
N LEU A 38 -13.95 1.44 30.41
CA LEU A 38 -14.71 2.56 29.88
C LEU A 38 -13.91 3.43 28.91
N VAL A 39 -12.59 3.49 29.10
CA VAL A 39 -11.66 4.19 28.19
C VAL A 39 -11.33 3.30 26.98
N VAL A 40 -10.95 2.04 27.19
CA VAL A 40 -10.60 1.12 26.10
C VAL A 40 -11.80 0.76 25.23
N SER A 41 -13.03 0.74 25.76
CA SER A 41 -14.22 0.53 24.93
C SER A 41 -14.44 1.62 23.88
N SER A 42 -13.85 2.81 24.07
CA SER A 42 -13.85 3.86 23.04
C SER A 42 -12.92 3.55 21.86
N ASP A 43 -11.86 2.75 22.09
CA ASP A 43 -10.90 2.32 21.06
C ASP A 43 -11.25 0.93 20.46
N ALA A 44 -12.01 0.11 21.18
CA ALA A 44 -12.41 -1.24 20.75
C ALA A 44 -13.07 -1.30 19.34
N PRO A 45 -13.99 -0.40 18.95
CA PRO A 45 -14.51 -0.39 17.58
C PRO A 45 -13.43 -0.03 16.55
N ALA A 46 -12.45 0.82 16.88
CA ALA A 46 -11.34 1.14 15.99
C ALA A 46 -10.37 -0.05 15.83
N VAL A 47 -10.15 -0.84 16.89
CA VAL A 47 -9.35 -2.07 16.83
C VAL A 47 -10.06 -3.17 16.04
N ALA A 48 -11.38 -3.36 16.22
CA ALA A 48 -12.15 -4.32 15.46
C ALA A 48 -12.26 -3.94 13.97
N LEU A 49 -12.38 -2.65 13.65
CA LEU A 49 -12.27 -2.14 12.28
C LEU A 49 -10.87 -2.35 11.71
N ALA A 50 -9.81 -2.14 12.51
CA ALA A 50 -8.44 -2.41 12.09
C ALA A 50 -8.14 -3.91 11.91
N GLU A 51 -8.83 -4.81 12.62
CA GLU A 51 -8.75 -6.27 12.41
C GLU A 51 -9.61 -6.75 11.23
N ALA A 52 -10.77 -6.14 10.99
CA ALA A 52 -11.57 -6.39 9.80
C ALA A 52 -10.84 -5.91 8.54
N ALA A 53 -10.20 -4.74 8.60
CA ALA A 53 -9.28 -4.21 7.60
C ALA A 53 -7.92 -4.94 7.55
N ARG A 54 -7.81 -6.15 8.12
CA ARG A 54 -6.68 -7.08 7.95
C ARG A 54 -7.02 -8.31 7.12
N GLN A 55 -8.28 -8.50 6.74
CA GLN A 55 -8.67 -9.63 5.90
C GLN A 55 -8.22 -9.40 4.45
N PRO A 56 -7.79 -10.45 3.73
CA PRO A 56 -7.55 -10.35 2.30
C PRO A 56 -8.77 -9.80 1.58
N TRP A 57 -8.54 -8.92 0.62
CA TRP A 57 -9.59 -8.38 -0.23
C TRP A 57 -10.31 -9.49 -0.98
N SER A 58 -11.63 -9.38 -1.14
CA SER A 58 -12.44 -10.32 -1.92
C SER A 58 -13.19 -9.62 -3.06
N PRO A 59 -13.36 -10.28 -4.23
CA PRO A 59 -14.22 -9.78 -5.30
C PRO A 59 -15.64 -9.42 -4.84
N SER A 60 -16.21 -10.21 -3.93
CA SER A 60 -17.55 -9.97 -3.41
C SER A 60 -17.67 -8.65 -2.64
N ASP A 61 -16.64 -8.26 -1.90
CA ASP A 61 -16.68 -7.00 -1.15
C ASP A 61 -16.61 -5.81 -2.11
N GLY A 62 -15.80 -5.90 -3.17
CA GLY A 62 -15.78 -4.88 -4.21
C GLY A 62 -17.07 -4.77 -5.01
N ILE A 63 -17.72 -5.89 -5.32
CA ILE A 63 -19.02 -5.88 -5.99
C ILE A 63 -20.08 -5.23 -5.10
N LYS A 64 -20.08 -5.49 -3.78
CA LYS A 64 -21.00 -4.83 -2.84
C LYS A 64 -20.85 -3.32 -2.84
N VAL A 65 -19.62 -2.80 -2.89
CA VAL A 65 -19.36 -1.35 -3.01
C VAL A 65 -20.08 -0.75 -4.22
N ILE A 66 -20.20 -1.50 -5.32
CA ILE A 66 -20.91 -1.06 -6.52
C ILE A 66 -22.43 -1.17 -6.33
N THR A 67 -22.93 -2.34 -5.92
CA THR A 67 -24.36 -2.66 -5.90
C THR A 67 -25.14 -1.95 -4.80
N GLU A 68 -24.49 -1.70 -3.65
CA GLU A 68 -25.11 -1.05 -2.49
C GLU A 68 -24.97 0.48 -2.53
N ALA A 69 -24.17 1.03 -3.46
CA ALA A 69 -24.06 2.46 -3.66
C ALA A 69 -25.34 3.05 -4.28
N GLU A 70 -25.63 4.31 -3.93
CA GLU A 70 -26.61 5.10 -4.67
C GLU A 70 -26.14 5.29 -6.12
N PRO A 71 -27.07 5.30 -7.11
CA PRO A 71 -26.71 5.58 -8.49
C PRO A 71 -25.96 6.91 -8.61
N ASN A 72 -24.80 6.87 -9.27
CA ASN A 72 -24.04 8.09 -9.49
C ASN A 72 -24.77 9.01 -10.48
N LEU A 73 -24.69 10.31 -10.22
CA LEU A 73 -25.17 11.32 -11.15
C LEU A 73 -24.16 11.46 -12.27
N VAL A 74 -24.54 11.09 -13.49
CA VAL A 74 -23.86 11.53 -14.71
C VAL A 74 -24.60 12.79 -15.17
N LEU A 75 -23.98 13.96 -14.99
CA LEU A 75 -24.64 15.22 -15.28
C LEU A 75 -24.49 15.51 -16.77
N ALA A 76 -25.53 15.37 -17.57
CA ALA A 76 -25.48 15.59 -19.03
C ALA A 76 -24.82 16.92 -19.48
N ASP A 77 -24.70 17.90 -18.59
CA ASP A 77 -24.06 19.20 -18.81
C ASP A 77 -22.51 19.15 -18.79
N ASP A 78 -21.89 18.07 -18.31
CA ASP A 78 -20.44 17.85 -18.32
C ASP A 78 -19.92 17.20 -19.62
N GLY A 79 -20.83 16.82 -20.53
CA GLY A 79 -20.51 16.18 -21.80
C GLY A 79 -20.15 14.69 -21.70
N ASP A 80 -20.32 14.07 -20.53
CA ASP A 80 -20.14 12.63 -20.33
C ASP A 80 -21.39 11.86 -20.82
N PRO A 81 -21.27 11.05 -21.89
CA PRO A 81 -22.42 10.34 -22.45
C PRO A 81 -22.73 9.02 -21.73
N ARG A 82 -22.00 8.69 -20.65
CA ARG A 82 -22.16 7.43 -19.93
C ARG A 82 -23.50 7.33 -19.20
N GLN A 83 -23.98 6.09 -19.05
CA GLN A 83 -25.05 5.78 -18.11
C GLN A 83 -24.46 5.67 -16.69
N PRO A 84 -25.30 5.77 -15.63
CA PRO A 84 -24.86 5.45 -14.28
C PRO A 84 -24.15 4.09 -14.22
N TRP A 85 -23.06 4.01 -13.46
CA TRP A 85 -22.23 2.82 -13.26
C TRP A 85 -22.23 2.32 -11.81
N LEU A 86 -22.87 3.04 -10.89
CA LEU A 86 -23.10 2.61 -9.51
C LEU A 86 -24.57 2.25 -9.27
N GLY A 87 -24.80 1.39 -8.29
CA GLY A 87 -26.11 0.90 -7.88
C GLY A 87 -26.53 -0.41 -8.56
N GLU A 88 -27.40 -1.14 -7.87
CA GLU A 88 -27.88 -2.48 -8.26
C GLU A 88 -28.46 -2.53 -9.68
N ALA A 89 -29.18 -1.49 -10.10
CA ALA A 89 -29.77 -1.42 -11.44
C ALA A 89 -28.70 -1.34 -12.53
N ALA A 90 -27.72 -0.45 -12.38
CA ALA A 90 -26.61 -0.29 -13.31
C ALA A 90 -25.76 -1.57 -13.39
N TRP A 91 -25.50 -2.19 -12.23
CA TRP A 91 -24.80 -3.48 -12.17
C TRP A 91 -25.55 -4.56 -12.95
N THR A 92 -26.85 -4.73 -12.68
CA THR A 92 -27.69 -5.72 -13.35
C THR A 92 -27.72 -5.54 -14.86
N GLU A 93 -27.89 -4.29 -15.33
CA GLU A 93 -27.90 -3.96 -16.75
C GLU A 93 -26.56 -4.27 -17.41
N GLY A 94 -25.45 -3.83 -16.81
CA GLY A 94 -24.10 -4.08 -17.32
C GLY A 94 -23.79 -5.57 -17.40
N VAL A 95 -24.20 -6.35 -16.39
CA VAL A 95 -24.00 -7.80 -16.36
C VAL A 95 -24.82 -8.52 -17.44
N GLN A 96 -26.07 -8.13 -17.64
CA GLN A 96 -26.93 -8.69 -18.69
C GLN A 96 -26.38 -8.38 -20.09
N ALA A 97 -25.94 -7.14 -20.32
CA ALA A 97 -25.32 -6.74 -21.58
C ALA A 97 -24.03 -7.53 -21.86
N GLY A 98 -23.19 -7.73 -20.85
CA GLY A 98 -21.98 -8.54 -20.97
C GLY A 98 -22.26 -10.02 -21.27
N GLN A 99 -23.28 -10.61 -20.64
CA GLN A 99 -23.66 -11.98 -20.95
C GLN A 99 -24.15 -12.12 -22.40
N ALA A 100 -24.97 -11.18 -22.88
CA ALA A 100 -25.42 -11.15 -24.27
C ALA A 100 -24.23 -10.99 -25.24
N TRP A 101 -23.23 -10.19 -24.87
CA TRP A 101 -21.99 -10.03 -25.64
C TRP A 101 -21.19 -11.34 -25.75
N ILE A 102 -21.01 -12.06 -24.64
CA ILE A 102 -20.29 -13.35 -24.62
C ILE A 102 -21.01 -14.38 -25.50
N ASP A 103 -22.34 -14.44 -25.41
CA ASP A 103 -23.16 -15.37 -26.19
C ASP A 103 -23.04 -15.08 -27.70
N GLN A 104 -22.92 -13.80 -28.08
CA GLN A 104 -22.74 -13.37 -29.47
C GLN A 104 -21.29 -13.56 -29.96
N PHE A 105 -20.30 -13.31 -29.11
CA PHE A 105 -18.88 -13.31 -29.45
C PHE A 105 -18.11 -14.25 -28.51
N PRO A 106 -18.12 -15.58 -28.76
CA PRO A 106 -17.42 -16.54 -27.90
C PRO A 106 -15.89 -16.34 -27.89
N ASN A 107 -15.34 -15.76 -28.96
CA ASN A 107 -13.95 -15.31 -29.04
C ASN A 107 -13.85 -13.81 -28.80
N THR A 108 -12.73 -13.37 -28.22
CA THR A 108 -12.50 -11.97 -27.86
C THR A 108 -12.43 -11.04 -29.07
N VAL A 109 -12.92 -9.81 -28.91
CA VAL A 109 -12.93 -8.76 -29.94
C VAL A 109 -12.19 -7.54 -29.38
N ASN A 110 -11.20 -7.03 -30.12
CA ASN A 110 -10.35 -5.89 -29.71
C ASN A 110 -9.65 -6.06 -28.34
N VAL A 111 -9.28 -7.29 -27.97
CA VAL A 111 -8.46 -7.56 -26.78
C VAL A 111 -6.97 -7.46 -27.14
N GLN A 112 -6.24 -6.65 -26.38
CA GLN A 112 -4.83 -6.31 -26.66
C GLN A 112 -3.84 -6.82 -25.60
N VAL A 113 -4.28 -6.95 -24.34
CA VAL A 113 -3.44 -7.39 -23.21
C VAL A 113 -3.77 -8.83 -22.81
N LEU A 114 -5.05 -9.10 -22.54
CA LEU A 114 -5.56 -10.39 -22.07
C LEU A 114 -5.69 -11.42 -23.21
N THR A 115 -4.68 -11.50 -24.06
CA THR A 115 -4.64 -12.41 -25.20
C THR A 115 -4.60 -13.88 -24.76
N GLY A 116 -5.11 -14.77 -25.61
CA GLY A 116 -5.18 -16.21 -25.31
C GLY A 116 -6.35 -16.63 -24.41
N MET A 117 -7.20 -15.69 -23.99
CA MET A 117 -8.43 -15.94 -23.24
C MET A 117 -9.67 -15.88 -24.14
N THR A 118 -10.70 -16.64 -23.80
CA THR A 118 -12.06 -16.57 -24.36
C THR A 118 -12.81 -15.35 -23.83
N SER A 119 -13.92 -14.97 -24.49
CA SER A 119 -14.76 -13.87 -23.99
C SER A 119 -15.35 -14.15 -22.62
N ALA A 120 -15.70 -15.41 -22.33
CA ALA A 120 -16.21 -15.82 -21.02
C ALA A 120 -15.15 -15.65 -19.92
N GLU A 121 -13.90 -16.04 -20.18
CA GLU A 121 -12.81 -15.85 -19.22
C GLU A 121 -12.50 -14.36 -19.00
N VAL A 122 -12.38 -13.57 -20.08
CA VAL A 122 -12.18 -12.12 -19.95
C VAL A 122 -13.31 -11.49 -19.14
N TRP A 123 -14.56 -11.87 -19.42
CA TRP A 123 -15.71 -11.37 -18.68
C TRP A 123 -15.65 -11.69 -17.19
N THR A 124 -15.35 -12.94 -16.81
CA THR A 124 -15.21 -13.33 -15.40
C THR A 124 -14.13 -12.51 -14.70
N TYR A 125 -12.99 -12.27 -15.37
CA TYR A 125 -11.92 -11.44 -14.81
C TYR A 125 -12.36 -9.98 -14.63
N MET A 126 -13.00 -9.41 -15.66
CA MET A 126 -13.49 -8.04 -15.64
C MET A 126 -14.50 -7.83 -14.52
N GLN A 127 -15.49 -8.72 -14.39
CA GLN A 127 -16.52 -8.63 -13.36
C GLN A 127 -15.95 -8.77 -11.94
N GLN A 128 -15.08 -9.74 -11.71
CA GLN A 128 -14.63 -10.08 -10.36
C GLN A 128 -13.46 -9.22 -9.87
N TYR A 129 -12.45 -9.00 -10.71
CA TYR A 129 -11.18 -8.44 -10.28
C TYR A 129 -10.95 -7.01 -10.77
N VAL A 130 -11.47 -6.66 -11.96
CA VAL A 130 -11.39 -5.27 -12.46
C VAL A 130 -12.49 -4.42 -11.82
N SER A 131 -13.76 -4.69 -12.11
CA SER A 131 -14.88 -3.95 -11.50
C SER A 131 -14.84 -4.03 -9.98
N GLY A 132 -14.70 -5.24 -9.43
CA GLY A 132 -14.52 -5.42 -8.00
C GLY A 132 -13.35 -4.60 -7.47
N GLY A 133 -12.14 -4.75 -8.03
CA GLY A 133 -10.94 -4.10 -7.50
C GLY A 133 -10.96 -2.57 -7.56
N LEU A 134 -11.59 -1.99 -8.58
CA LEU A 134 -11.75 -0.53 -8.73
C LEU A 134 -13.00 0.02 -8.02
N GLY A 135 -14.00 -0.82 -7.71
CA GLY A 135 -15.27 -0.37 -7.12
C GLY A 135 -16.19 0.36 -8.11
N VAL A 136 -16.12 0.02 -9.41
CA VAL A 136 -16.91 0.67 -10.47
C VAL A 136 -17.63 -0.35 -11.35
N GLY A 137 -18.86 -0.02 -11.76
CA GLY A 137 -19.63 -0.84 -12.71
C GLY A 137 -19.15 -0.72 -14.15
N CYS A 138 -19.71 -1.56 -15.02
CA CYS A 138 -19.23 -1.76 -16.39
C CYS A 138 -19.22 -0.48 -17.23
N GLN A 139 -20.24 0.36 -17.05
CA GLN A 139 -20.49 1.59 -17.80
C GLN A 139 -19.40 2.64 -17.58
N TYR A 140 -18.61 2.53 -16.49
CA TYR A 140 -17.51 3.44 -16.20
C TYR A 140 -16.45 3.41 -17.32
N CYS A 141 -16.15 2.21 -17.85
CA CYS A 141 -15.16 2.02 -18.90
C CYS A 141 -15.76 1.55 -20.24
N HIS A 142 -16.97 0.99 -20.26
CA HIS A 142 -17.52 0.36 -21.47
C HIS A 142 -18.80 1.01 -21.96
N ASP A 143 -18.93 1.10 -23.30
CA ASP A 143 -20.24 1.19 -23.93
C ASP A 143 -20.88 -0.21 -23.88
N ILE A 144 -21.95 -0.36 -23.11
CA ILE A 144 -22.63 -1.65 -22.91
C ILE A 144 -23.35 -2.15 -24.17
N ASN A 145 -23.51 -1.32 -25.20
CA ASN A 145 -23.98 -1.77 -26.51
C ASN A 145 -22.85 -2.36 -27.36
N ASN A 146 -21.59 -2.04 -27.05
CA ASN A 146 -20.43 -2.58 -27.73
C ASN A 146 -19.16 -2.51 -26.86
N PHE A 147 -18.87 -3.60 -26.15
CA PHE A 147 -17.74 -3.70 -25.23
C PHE A 147 -16.36 -3.56 -25.91
N ALA A 148 -16.27 -3.72 -27.24
CA ALA A 148 -15.01 -3.60 -27.98
C ALA A 148 -14.60 -2.14 -28.22
N LEU A 149 -15.49 -1.16 -28.09
CA LEU A 149 -15.20 0.25 -28.38
C LEU A 149 -14.29 0.90 -27.34
N ASP A 150 -13.35 1.72 -27.80
CA ASP A 150 -12.44 2.52 -26.97
C ASP A 150 -12.91 3.98 -26.87
N THR A 151 -14.22 4.15 -26.68
CA THR A 151 -14.87 5.47 -26.63
C THR A 151 -14.46 6.26 -25.39
N TYR A 152 -14.24 5.58 -24.26
CA TYR A 152 -13.98 6.21 -22.96
C TYR A 152 -12.49 6.17 -22.60
N PRO A 153 -11.90 7.29 -22.15
CA PRO A 153 -10.49 7.36 -21.77
C PRO A 153 -10.15 6.39 -20.63
N GLU A 154 -11.10 6.10 -19.73
CA GLU A 154 -10.93 5.17 -18.61
C GLU A 154 -10.66 3.74 -19.08
N LYS A 155 -11.19 3.33 -20.24
CA LYS A 155 -10.85 2.03 -20.83
C LYS A 155 -9.42 1.98 -21.35
N ILE A 156 -8.96 3.08 -21.93
CA ILE A 156 -7.59 3.22 -22.44
C ILE A 156 -6.62 3.23 -21.25
N ALA A 157 -6.94 4.01 -20.21
CA ALA A 157 -6.20 4.02 -18.95
C ALA A 157 -6.17 2.64 -18.31
N ALA A 158 -7.31 1.96 -18.16
CA ALA A 158 -7.39 0.61 -17.60
C ALA A 158 -6.56 -0.41 -18.41
N ARG A 159 -6.55 -0.32 -19.74
CA ARG A 159 -5.70 -1.16 -20.59
C ARG A 159 -4.22 -0.93 -20.29
N ASN A 160 -3.81 0.33 -20.18
CA ASN A 160 -2.42 0.66 -19.86
C ASN A 160 -2.05 0.23 -18.43
N MET A 161 -2.97 0.31 -17.48
CA MET A 161 -2.79 -0.23 -16.13
C MET A 161 -2.66 -1.77 -16.12
N LEU A 162 -3.27 -2.49 -17.07
CA LEU A 162 -3.01 -3.93 -17.22
C LEU A 162 -1.56 -4.20 -17.69
N TYR A 163 -1.01 -3.38 -18.59
CA TYR A 163 0.42 -3.47 -18.94
C TYR A 163 1.30 -3.18 -17.71
N LEU A 164 0.99 -2.13 -16.95
CA LEU A 164 1.68 -1.84 -15.69
C LEU A 164 1.65 -3.04 -14.75
N VAL A 165 0.48 -3.64 -14.49
CA VAL A 165 0.37 -4.81 -13.60
C VAL A 165 1.25 -5.97 -14.07
N GLY A 166 1.27 -6.24 -15.39
CA GLY A 166 2.15 -7.26 -15.97
C GLY A 166 3.62 -6.96 -15.72
N ASP A 167 4.04 -5.72 -15.96
CA ASP A 167 5.42 -5.28 -15.80
C ASP A 167 5.86 -5.22 -14.35
N LEU A 168 4.99 -4.76 -13.44
CA LEU A 168 5.24 -4.77 -12.00
C LEU A 168 5.46 -6.19 -11.50
N ASN A 169 4.58 -7.12 -11.90
CA ASN A 169 4.71 -8.50 -11.50
C ASN A 169 6.00 -9.14 -12.04
N ALA A 170 6.31 -8.93 -13.32
CA ALA A 170 7.49 -9.47 -13.98
C ALA A 170 8.80 -8.93 -13.39
N GLN A 171 8.89 -7.62 -13.18
CA GLN A 171 10.15 -6.95 -12.84
C GLN A 171 10.40 -6.87 -11.33
N PHE A 172 9.35 -6.82 -10.51
CA PHE A 172 9.48 -6.49 -9.08
C PHE A 172 8.88 -7.52 -8.12
N VAL A 173 8.10 -8.50 -8.57
CA VAL A 173 7.36 -9.40 -7.67
C VAL A 173 7.80 -10.86 -7.75
N VAL A 174 7.80 -11.47 -8.95
CA VAL A 174 7.96 -12.93 -9.09
C VAL A 174 9.34 -13.46 -8.66
N ASP A 175 10.34 -12.59 -8.62
CA ASP A 175 11.71 -12.91 -8.18
C ASP A 175 12.01 -12.49 -6.73
N LEU A 176 11.02 -11.95 -6.01
CA LEU A 176 11.23 -11.56 -4.60
C LEU A 176 11.46 -12.80 -3.72
N PRO A 177 12.38 -12.74 -2.74
CA PRO A 177 12.56 -13.84 -1.79
C PRO A 177 11.25 -14.18 -1.07
N ASN A 178 10.77 -15.43 -1.07
CA ASN A 178 9.55 -15.80 -0.32
C ASN A 178 8.33 -14.90 -0.66
N TRP A 179 8.03 -14.70 -1.95
CA TRP A 179 6.89 -13.93 -2.43
C TRP A 179 5.54 -14.69 -2.36
N GLN A 180 5.60 -15.99 -2.06
CA GLN A 180 4.45 -16.85 -1.68
C GLN A 180 3.28 -16.88 -2.67
N GLY A 181 3.55 -16.71 -3.97
CA GLY A 181 2.48 -16.76 -4.96
C GLY A 181 1.62 -15.49 -5.02
N ASN A 182 2.01 -14.41 -4.34
CA ASN A 182 1.28 -13.14 -4.34
C ASN A 182 1.62 -12.29 -5.56
N TYR A 183 0.60 -11.79 -6.24
CA TYR A 183 0.76 -10.87 -7.37
C TYR A 183 0.06 -9.54 -7.09
N VAL A 184 0.61 -8.46 -7.65
CA VAL A 184 -0.09 -7.19 -7.77
C VAL A 184 -1.27 -7.38 -8.72
N GLN A 185 -2.40 -6.76 -8.37
CA GLN A 185 -3.61 -6.66 -9.18
C GLN A 185 -4.29 -5.31 -8.91
N CYS A 186 -5.42 -5.04 -9.57
CA CYS A 186 -6.17 -3.79 -9.43
C CYS A 186 -6.46 -3.45 -7.96
N ALA A 187 -7.00 -4.44 -7.22
CA ALA A 187 -7.34 -4.28 -5.81
C ALA A 187 -6.13 -4.04 -4.90
N THR A 188 -4.91 -4.35 -5.34
CA THR A 188 -3.69 -4.11 -4.56
C THR A 188 -3.46 -2.63 -4.31
N CYS A 189 -3.83 -1.76 -5.26
CA CYS A 189 -3.70 -0.31 -5.11
C CYS A 189 -5.05 0.35 -4.86
N HIS A 190 -6.06 -0.04 -5.65
CA HIS A 190 -7.34 0.66 -5.67
C HIS A 190 -8.20 0.39 -4.44
N TYR A 191 -8.20 -0.83 -3.89
CA TYR A 191 -9.06 -1.18 -2.74
C TYR A 191 -10.51 -0.67 -2.86
N ASN A 192 -11.12 -0.85 -4.04
CA ASN A 192 -12.47 -0.37 -4.38
C ASN A 192 -12.62 1.16 -4.54
N GLU A 193 -11.51 1.89 -4.63
CA GLU A 193 -11.45 3.33 -4.89
C GLU A 193 -10.82 3.57 -6.28
N PRO A 194 -11.54 4.16 -7.25
CA PRO A 194 -11.05 4.25 -8.63
C PRO A 194 -10.01 5.37 -8.84
N GLN A 195 -9.94 6.35 -7.95
CA GLN A 195 -9.13 7.56 -8.10
C GLN A 195 -8.65 8.10 -6.75
N ASN A 196 -7.67 9.01 -6.77
CA ASN A 196 -7.17 9.75 -5.60
C ASN A 196 -6.70 8.82 -4.45
N LEU A 197 -5.82 7.89 -4.76
CA LEU A 197 -5.30 6.90 -3.83
C LEU A 197 -4.27 7.51 -2.88
N GLU A 198 -4.41 7.20 -1.59
CA GLU A 198 -3.46 7.67 -0.57
C GLU A 198 -2.13 6.89 -0.65
N GLY A 199 -1.04 7.61 -0.88
CA GLY A 199 0.34 7.12 -0.87
C GLY A 199 1.02 7.21 0.49
N PHE A 200 0.43 7.88 1.49
CA PHE A 200 1.08 8.13 2.77
C PHE A 200 0.13 7.92 3.95
N ASP A 201 0.58 7.18 4.97
CA ASP A 201 -0.21 6.99 6.18
C ASP A 201 -0.43 8.30 6.95
N SER A 202 -1.57 8.42 7.63
CA SER A 202 -1.89 9.61 8.43
C SER A 202 -0.86 9.91 9.54
N GLN A 203 -0.15 8.90 10.07
CA GLN A 203 0.95 9.09 11.02
C GLN A 203 2.16 9.74 10.35
N PHE A 204 2.48 9.34 9.10
CA PHE A 204 3.52 10.00 8.33
C PHE A 204 3.23 11.48 8.18
N ILE A 205 2.04 11.81 7.67
CA ILE A 205 1.58 13.17 7.40
C ILE A 205 1.71 14.08 8.65
N LYS A 206 1.41 13.54 9.84
CA LYS A 206 1.45 14.29 11.11
C LYS A 206 2.83 14.36 11.75
N SER A 207 3.72 13.43 11.42
CA SER A 207 4.99 13.25 12.13
C SER A 207 6.16 14.02 11.53
N VAL A 208 6.13 14.31 10.23
CA VAL A 208 7.27 14.94 9.55
C VAL A 208 7.14 16.46 9.68
N PRO A 209 8.03 17.13 10.43
CA PRO A 209 7.95 18.58 10.59
C PRO A 209 8.32 19.30 9.28
N ASP A 210 7.70 20.45 9.05
CA ASP A 210 8.03 21.34 7.94
C ASP A 210 9.26 22.19 8.31
N ILE A 211 10.45 21.61 8.12
CA ILE A 211 11.74 22.28 8.33
C ILE A 211 12.55 22.26 7.03
N PRO A 212 13.32 23.32 6.73
CA PRO A 212 14.20 23.33 5.57
C PRO A 212 15.39 22.39 5.78
N VAL A 213 15.72 21.60 4.75
CA VAL A 213 16.87 20.69 4.72
C VAL A 213 17.54 20.74 3.35
N VAL A 214 18.85 20.47 3.29
CA VAL A 214 19.55 20.25 2.02
C VAL A 214 19.51 18.77 1.70
N VAL A 215 19.08 18.42 0.48
CA VAL A 215 19.18 17.04 -0.02
C VAL A 215 20.57 16.84 -0.64
N GLU A 216 21.25 15.79 -0.20
CA GLU A 216 22.43 15.29 -0.90
C GLU A 216 22.01 14.19 -1.88
N VAL A 217 22.62 14.19 -3.05
CA VAL A 217 22.38 13.18 -4.09
C VAL A 217 23.68 12.48 -4.43
N LEU A 218 23.54 11.30 -5.04
CA LEU A 218 24.67 10.52 -5.54
C LEU A 218 24.72 10.59 -7.06
N ASP A 219 25.93 10.53 -7.60
CA ASP A 219 26.15 10.39 -9.04
C ASP A 219 25.98 8.92 -9.50
N GLU A 220 26.18 8.69 -10.80
CA GLU A 220 26.11 7.36 -11.43
C GLU A 220 27.08 6.33 -10.85
N ASN A 221 28.14 6.78 -10.16
CA ASN A 221 29.14 5.92 -9.52
C ASN A 221 28.84 5.69 -8.03
N GLY A 222 27.77 6.28 -7.50
CA GLY A 222 27.43 6.22 -6.08
C GLY A 222 28.24 7.18 -5.21
N GLU A 223 28.85 8.21 -5.80
CA GLU A 223 29.64 9.21 -5.09
C GLU A 223 28.83 10.50 -4.83
N ARG A 224 29.17 11.21 -3.74
CA ARG A 224 28.43 12.40 -3.30
C ARG A 224 28.61 13.58 -4.25
N VAL A 225 27.50 14.17 -4.68
CA VAL A 225 27.49 15.40 -5.48
C VAL A 225 27.57 16.63 -4.57
N PHE A 226 28.78 17.17 -4.42
CA PHE A 226 29.04 18.34 -3.57
C PHE A 226 28.60 19.65 -4.22
N ASP A 227 28.84 19.82 -5.53
CA ASP A 227 28.52 21.04 -6.26
C ASP A 227 27.00 21.18 -6.44
N PRO A 228 26.36 22.20 -5.84
CA PRO A 228 24.93 22.44 -6.02
C PRO A 228 24.52 22.62 -7.48
N ALA A 229 25.40 23.13 -8.35
CA ALA A 229 25.09 23.32 -9.76
C ALA A 229 24.88 22.00 -10.52
N GLN A 230 25.46 20.91 -10.01
CA GLN A 230 25.34 19.55 -10.57
C GLN A 230 24.11 18.79 -10.06
N ARG A 231 23.36 19.35 -9.10
CA ARG A 231 22.13 18.73 -8.56
C ARG A 231 20.92 19.04 -9.45
N PRO A 232 19.84 18.21 -9.35
CA PRO A 232 18.54 18.55 -9.91
C PRO A 232 18.10 19.96 -9.50
N GLU A 233 17.44 20.67 -10.41
CA GLU A 233 17.13 22.10 -10.25
C GLU A 233 16.34 22.37 -8.96
N GLU A 234 15.39 21.50 -8.65
CA GLU A 234 14.54 21.50 -7.46
C GLU A 234 15.31 21.26 -6.15
N LEU A 235 16.53 20.70 -6.20
CA LEU A 235 17.38 20.42 -5.05
C LEU A 235 18.57 21.38 -4.90
N ARG A 236 18.67 22.41 -5.75
CA ARG A 236 19.77 23.41 -5.68
C ARG A 236 19.67 24.30 -4.46
N THR A 237 18.48 24.44 -3.90
CA THR A 237 18.20 25.20 -2.67
C THR A 237 17.61 24.27 -1.61
N PRO A 238 17.69 24.62 -0.31
CA PRO A 238 17.00 23.87 0.73
C PRO A 238 15.49 23.74 0.43
N ILE A 239 14.94 22.56 0.67
CA ILE A 239 13.51 22.24 0.51
C ILE A 239 12.92 21.77 1.84
N SER A 240 11.59 21.61 1.92
CA SER A 240 10.99 21.05 3.13
C SER A 240 11.46 19.60 3.36
N LEU A 241 11.58 19.18 4.61
CA LEU A 241 11.88 17.79 4.96
C LEU A 241 10.84 16.83 4.37
N GLN A 242 9.60 17.27 4.25
CA GLN A 242 8.51 16.50 3.64
C GLN A 242 8.80 16.20 2.16
N ASP A 243 9.16 17.24 1.40
CA ASP A 243 9.50 17.10 -0.02
C ASP A 243 10.82 16.33 -0.20
N ALA A 244 11.77 16.47 0.73
CA ALA A 244 13.01 15.69 0.73
C ALA A 244 12.73 14.19 0.90
N VAL A 245 11.84 13.79 1.83
CA VAL A 245 11.46 12.39 2.02
C VAL A 245 10.81 11.83 0.76
N ILE A 246 9.85 12.56 0.19
CA ILE A 246 9.19 12.22 -1.07
C ILE A 246 10.20 12.02 -2.19
N TRP A 247 11.16 12.93 -2.33
CA TRP A 247 12.18 12.85 -3.37
C TRP A 247 12.96 11.53 -3.29
N TYR A 248 13.38 11.12 -2.09
CA TYR A 248 14.09 9.85 -1.88
C TYR A 248 13.24 8.61 -2.15
N LEU A 249 11.91 8.69 -2.01
CA LEU A 249 10.99 7.57 -2.26
C LEU A 249 10.75 7.35 -3.76
N TYR A 250 10.68 8.44 -4.54
CA TYR A 250 10.40 8.37 -5.98
C TYR A 250 11.64 8.47 -6.87
N ASN A 251 12.82 8.74 -6.29
CA ASN A 251 14.10 8.77 -7.01
C ASN A 251 15.11 7.84 -6.35
N TYR A 252 14.65 6.67 -5.88
CA TYR A 252 15.51 5.66 -5.31
C TYR A 252 16.32 4.97 -6.40
N GLN A 253 17.64 5.01 -6.27
CA GLN A 253 18.55 4.39 -7.22
C GLN A 253 19.45 3.41 -6.49
N VAL A 254 19.80 2.30 -7.13
CA VAL A 254 20.85 1.38 -6.68
C VAL A 254 22.02 1.50 -7.65
N TRP A 255 23.16 2.03 -7.21
CA TRP A 255 24.34 2.24 -8.07
C TRP A 255 25.24 1.00 -8.17
N LYS A 256 25.05 0.03 -7.27
CA LYS A 256 25.78 -1.23 -7.32
C LYS A 256 24.84 -2.39 -6.99
N PRO A 257 24.63 -3.37 -7.90
CA PRO A 257 23.87 -4.58 -7.59
C PRO A 257 24.46 -5.29 -6.36
N TYR A 258 23.63 -6.04 -5.63
CA TYR A 258 24.11 -6.79 -4.47
C TYR A 258 25.12 -7.87 -4.87
N ASP A 259 26.24 -7.90 -4.16
CA ASP A 259 27.33 -8.87 -4.26
C ASP A 259 27.79 -9.22 -2.84
N ALA A 260 27.69 -10.50 -2.47
CA ALA A 260 28.03 -10.97 -1.13
C ALA A 260 29.52 -10.77 -0.78
N GLU A 261 30.39 -10.63 -1.78
CA GLU A 261 31.83 -10.43 -1.58
C GLU A 261 32.25 -8.96 -1.53
N ASP A 262 31.31 -8.03 -1.76
CA ASP A 262 31.57 -6.59 -1.74
C ASP A 262 30.66 -5.82 -0.76
N PRO A 263 31.21 -5.26 0.34
CA PRO A 263 30.45 -4.44 1.30
C PRO A 263 29.92 -3.11 0.76
N ALA A 264 30.32 -2.69 -0.44
CA ALA A 264 29.78 -1.51 -1.11
C ALA A 264 28.60 -1.82 -2.06
N SER A 265 28.32 -3.10 -2.26
CA SER A 265 27.27 -3.59 -3.16
C SER A 265 25.87 -3.44 -2.55
N GLY A 266 24.85 -3.44 -3.39
CA GLY A 266 23.44 -3.31 -2.98
C GLY A 266 23.07 -1.96 -2.37
N ARG A 267 23.96 -0.96 -2.45
CA ARG A 267 23.70 0.38 -1.90
C ARG A 267 22.82 1.19 -2.86
N GLY A 268 21.87 1.91 -2.26
CA GLY A 268 20.99 2.84 -2.97
C GLY A 268 20.87 4.20 -2.29
N SER A 269 20.20 5.20 -2.88
CA SER A 269 20.37 6.63 -2.55
C SER A 269 20.30 6.95 -1.05
N LEU A 270 19.46 6.22 -0.31
CA LEU A 270 19.32 6.29 1.16
C LEU A 270 20.57 5.89 1.96
N ALA A 271 21.51 5.16 1.36
CA ALA A 271 22.76 4.69 1.96
C ALA A 271 23.80 5.81 2.14
N LEU A 272 23.47 7.06 1.78
CA LEU A 272 24.24 8.23 2.18
C LEU A 272 24.57 8.22 3.69
N THR A 273 23.72 7.62 4.54
CA THR A 273 23.99 7.52 5.97
C THR A 273 24.72 6.26 6.45
N TYR A 274 25.23 5.44 5.55
CA TYR A 274 25.89 4.17 5.89
C TYR A 274 27.08 4.34 6.85
N ASN A 275 27.89 5.38 6.66
CA ASN A 275 29.02 5.70 7.55
C ASN A 275 28.63 6.64 8.72
N GLY A 276 27.38 6.56 9.19
CA GLY A 276 26.87 7.38 10.30
C GLY A 276 26.19 8.69 9.87
N GLY A 277 25.97 8.90 8.56
CA GLY A 277 25.42 10.15 8.04
C GLY A 277 26.49 11.19 7.77
N PRO A 278 26.62 11.72 6.52
CA PRO A 278 27.56 12.79 6.25
C PRO A 278 27.18 14.08 6.97
N THR A 279 25.87 14.29 7.18
CA THR A 279 25.31 15.46 7.88
C THR A 279 24.09 15.06 8.71
N GLN A 280 23.77 15.87 9.72
CA GLN A 280 22.54 15.68 10.52
C GLN A 280 21.28 15.76 9.65
N GLU A 281 21.29 16.57 8.60
CA GLU A 281 20.16 16.69 7.66
C GLU A 281 19.92 15.38 6.90
N GLN A 282 20.97 14.73 6.36
CA GLN A 282 20.81 13.43 5.69
C GLN A 282 20.34 12.34 6.66
N VAL A 283 20.80 12.35 7.92
CA VAL A 283 20.31 11.43 8.96
C VAL A 283 18.82 11.67 9.22
N THR A 284 18.40 12.93 9.33
CA THR A 284 17.00 13.29 9.54
C THR A 284 16.11 12.87 8.36
N ILE A 285 16.55 13.09 7.12
CA ILE A 285 15.79 12.66 5.93
C ILE A 285 15.65 11.14 5.91
N ASN A 286 16.77 10.41 6.06
CA ASN A 286 16.75 8.95 6.04
C ASN A 286 15.87 8.37 7.16
N GLN A 287 15.93 8.92 8.38
CA GLN A 287 15.07 8.47 9.47
C GLN A 287 13.58 8.60 9.14
N ASN A 288 13.17 9.67 8.46
CA ASN A 288 11.77 9.86 8.07
C ASN A 288 11.35 8.97 6.91
N VAL A 289 12.25 8.67 5.96
CA VAL A 289 12.02 7.63 4.94
C VAL A 289 11.82 6.25 5.60
N MET A 290 12.64 5.91 6.61
CA MET A 290 12.48 4.65 7.34
C MET A 290 11.20 4.59 8.17
N ASN A 291 10.77 5.71 8.76
CA ASN A 291 9.48 5.79 9.44
C ASN A 291 8.32 5.58 8.46
N TYR A 292 8.39 6.21 7.27
CA TYR A 292 7.43 5.98 6.19
C TYR A 292 7.33 4.50 5.80
N ASN A 293 8.46 3.81 5.64
CA ASN A 293 8.49 2.38 5.34
C ASN A 293 7.85 1.56 6.46
N ALA A 294 8.16 1.87 7.71
CA ALA A 294 7.60 1.19 8.88
C ALA A 294 6.06 1.33 8.94
N TRP A 295 5.54 2.55 8.80
CA TRP A 295 4.10 2.81 8.78
C TRP A 295 3.41 2.19 7.57
N SER A 296 4.02 2.27 6.40
CA SER A 296 3.46 1.69 5.17
C SER A 296 3.25 0.19 5.27
N LEU A 297 4.20 -0.52 5.90
CA LEU A 297 4.17 -1.97 6.05
C LEU A 297 3.48 -2.43 7.35
N GLY A 298 3.10 -1.49 8.23
CA GLY A 298 2.64 -1.78 9.60
C GLY A 298 3.63 -2.60 10.42
N GLN A 299 4.92 -2.42 10.15
CA GLN A 299 6.02 -3.07 10.85
C GLN A 299 6.82 -2.07 11.68
N ASN A 300 7.76 -2.55 12.47
CA ASN A 300 8.70 -1.71 13.19
C ASN A 300 10.12 -1.85 12.65
N CYS A 301 11.06 -1.05 13.15
CA CYS A 301 12.46 -1.08 12.71
C CYS A 301 13.09 -2.48 12.84
N THR A 302 12.68 -3.27 13.84
CA THR A 302 13.21 -4.62 14.08
C THR A 302 12.77 -5.68 13.09
N PHE A 303 11.83 -5.35 12.21
CA PHE A 303 11.46 -6.20 11.07
C PHE A 303 12.60 -6.34 10.05
N CYS A 304 13.41 -5.29 9.88
CA CYS A 304 14.53 -5.24 8.94
C CYS A 304 15.90 -5.06 9.62
N HIS A 305 15.96 -4.43 10.80
CA HIS A 305 17.22 -4.01 11.43
C HIS A 305 17.41 -4.51 12.85
N ASN A 306 18.66 -4.63 13.29
CA ASN A 306 18.98 -4.62 14.71
C ASN A 306 19.22 -3.17 15.14
N SER A 307 18.42 -2.63 16.06
CA SER A 307 18.54 -1.22 16.47
C SER A 307 19.87 -0.89 17.17
N ARG A 308 20.62 -1.91 17.63
CA ARG A 308 22.00 -1.72 18.14
C ARG A 308 23.00 -1.43 17.02
N ASN A 309 22.70 -1.82 15.78
CA ASN A 309 23.52 -1.58 14.61
C ASN A 309 22.68 -1.71 13.31
N PHE A 310 22.17 -0.57 12.80
CA PHE A 310 21.29 -0.54 11.63
C PHE A 310 21.97 -1.04 10.33
N VAL A 311 23.30 -0.85 10.21
CA VAL A 311 24.10 -1.16 9.03
C VAL A 311 24.71 -2.57 9.05
N ALA A 312 24.54 -3.35 10.12
CA ALA A 312 25.20 -4.65 10.31
C ALA A 312 25.03 -5.62 9.12
N TYR A 313 23.83 -5.70 8.54
CA TYR A 313 23.57 -6.55 7.35
C TYR A 313 24.21 -6.02 6.07
N GLU A 314 24.38 -4.69 5.94
CA GLU A 314 24.95 -4.05 4.74
C GLU A 314 26.49 -4.05 4.77
N LEU A 315 27.09 -4.59 5.83
CA LEU A 315 28.54 -4.68 6.02
C LEU A 315 29.07 -6.10 5.76
N ASP A 316 28.30 -7.14 6.07
CA ASP A 316 28.66 -8.55 5.85
C ASP A 316 27.44 -9.46 6.15
N ALA A 317 26.95 -10.19 5.14
CA ALA A 317 25.87 -11.17 5.27
C ALA A 317 26.23 -12.35 6.21
N ALA A 318 27.52 -12.57 6.44
CA ALA A 318 28.09 -13.53 7.37
C ALA A 318 28.54 -12.90 8.71
N SER A 319 28.34 -11.59 8.93
CA SER A 319 28.72 -11.00 10.21
C SER A 319 27.88 -11.62 11.31
N ALA A 320 28.57 -12.19 12.30
CA ALA A 320 28.01 -12.93 13.42
C ALA A 320 27.03 -12.14 14.33
N ASN A 321 26.61 -10.94 13.93
CA ASN A 321 25.68 -10.07 14.63
C ASN A 321 24.27 -10.04 14.06
N VAL A 322 23.94 -10.90 13.09
CA VAL A 322 22.56 -11.09 12.69
C VAL A 322 22.18 -12.56 12.52
N THR A 323 21.58 -13.08 13.59
CA THR A 323 21.13 -14.46 13.74
C THR A 323 19.86 -14.80 12.95
N ASN A 324 19.32 -13.87 12.14
CA ASN A 324 18.04 -14.09 11.43
C ASN A 324 18.09 -13.73 9.93
N PRO A 325 18.30 -14.69 9.02
CA PRO A 325 18.25 -14.46 7.57
C PRO A 325 16.98 -13.73 7.06
N LEU A 326 15.86 -13.80 7.79
CA LEU A 326 14.60 -13.15 7.44
C LEU A 326 14.72 -11.62 7.33
N ALA A 327 15.50 -10.96 8.20
CA ALA A 327 15.59 -9.50 8.15
C ALA A 327 16.36 -9.02 6.91
N GLY A 328 17.34 -9.80 6.43
CA GLY A 328 18.01 -9.56 5.15
C GLY A 328 17.05 -9.69 3.96
N TYR A 329 16.21 -10.73 3.95
CA TYR A 329 15.17 -10.87 2.92
C TYR A 329 14.17 -9.70 2.94
N ASN A 330 13.75 -9.27 4.12
CA ASN A 330 12.84 -8.12 4.26
C ASN A 330 13.46 -6.82 3.76
N LYS A 331 14.77 -6.59 4.00
CA LYS A 331 15.50 -5.46 3.42
C LYS A 331 15.53 -5.51 1.90
N MET A 332 15.91 -6.65 1.31
CA MET A 332 15.96 -6.80 -0.15
C MET A 332 14.59 -6.56 -0.79
N LYS A 333 13.51 -7.06 -0.16
CA LYS A 333 12.14 -6.74 -0.59
C LYS A 333 11.86 -5.25 -0.54
N ALA A 334 12.16 -4.59 0.59
CA ALA A 334 11.91 -3.15 0.73
C ALA A 334 12.70 -2.32 -0.30
N GLN A 335 13.95 -2.68 -0.59
CA GLN A 335 14.74 -2.05 -1.64
C GLN A 335 14.12 -2.23 -3.02
N GLN A 336 13.65 -3.44 -3.34
CA GLN A 336 12.94 -3.69 -4.60
C GLN A 336 11.63 -2.91 -4.69
N MET A 337 10.90 -2.73 -3.58
CA MET A 337 9.69 -1.89 -3.58
C MET A 337 10.00 -0.40 -3.75
N LEU A 338 11.13 0.10 -3.24
CA LEU A 338 11.59 1.49 -3.50
C LEU A 338 12.03 1.70 -4.96
N LEU A 339 12.66 0.68 -5.56
CA LEU A 339 12.92 0.68 -7.00
C LEU A 339 11.61 0.68 -7.79
N MET A 340 10.61 -0.09 -7.34
CA MET A 340 9.28 -0.12 -7.94
C MET A 340 8.58 1.25 -7.87
N THR A 341 8.64 1.98 -6.76
CA THR A 341 8.05 3.33 -6.66
C THR A 341 8.73 4.32 -7.60
N THR A 342 10.05 4.21 -7.77
CA THR A 342 10.81 5.01 -8.73
C THR A 342 10.39 4.69 -10.17
N TYR A 343 10.35 3.41 -10.52
CA TYR A 343 9.88 2.95 -11.83
C TYR A 343 8.47 3.43 -12.15
N ILE A 344 7.55 3.32 -11.18
CA ILE A 344 6.18 3.81 -11.32
C ILE A 344 6.19 5.31 -11.60
N ALA A 345 6.90 6.12 -10.81
CA ALA A 345 6.94 7.57 -10.99
C ALA A 345 7.51 7.99 -12.36
N GLU A 346 8.56 7.31 -12.84
CA GLU A 346 9.18 7.59 -14.14
C GLU A 346 8.29 7.23 -15.33
N ASN A 347 7.50 6.15 -15.21
CA ASN A 347 6.70 5.60 -16.30
C ASN A 347 5.20 5.92 -16.17
N TRP A 348 4.77 6.60 -15.10
CA TRP A 348 3.37 6.85 -14.77
C TRP A 348 2.55 7.43 -15.94
N PRO A 349 3.03 8.48 -16.65
CA PRO A 349 2.28 9.04 -17.78
C PRO A 349 2.10 8.06 -18.94
N THR A 350 3.06 7.13 -19.12
CA THR A 350 3.01 6.13 -20.19
C THR A 350 1.99 5.02 -19.91
N TYR A 351 1.68 4.78 -18.64
CA TYR A 351 0.68 3.81 -18.21
C TYR A 351 -0.75 4.36 -18.14
N GLY A 352 -1.00 5.49 -18.80
CA GLY A 352 -2.35 6.05 -18.92
C GLY A 352 -2.88 6.66 -17.62
N ALA A 353 -1.98 7.07 -16.72
CA ALA A 353 -2.36 7.91 -15.60
C ALA A 353 -3.04 9.19 -16.11
N ILE A 354 -4.13 9.58 -15.45
CA ILE A 354 -4.88 10.78 -15.81
C ILE A 354 -4.35 11.95 -14.98
N PRO A 355 -3.93 13.07 -15.61
CA PRO A 355 -3.44 14.22 -14.88
C PRO A 355 -4.57 15.00 -14.20
N HIS A 356 -4.21 15.76 -13.17
CA HIS A 356 -5.08 16.70 -12.48
C HIS A 356 -4.65 18.14 -12.78
N GLU A 357 -5.60 19.07 -12.82
CA GLU A 357 -5.29 20.51 -12.93
C GLU A 357 -4.76 21.07 -11.61
N GLU A 358 -5.30 20.59 -10.49
CA GLU A 358 -4.91 20.95 -9.13
C GLU A 358 -5.09 19.77 -8.18
N ILE A 359 -4.50 19.83 -6.98
CA ILE A 359 -4.68 18.79 -5.95
C ILE A 359 -6.17 18.77 -5.54
N PRO A 360 -6.88 17.65 -5.75
CA PRO A 360 -8.28 17.53 -5.37
C PRO A 360 -8.50 17.78 -3.88
N LEU A 361 -9.57 18.49 -3.55
CA LEU A 361 -9.95 18.75 -2.16
C LEU A 361 -10.37 17.46 -1.45
N GLU A 362 -9.97 17.29 -0.19
CA GLU A 362 -10.37 16.16 0.66
C GLU A 362 -11.91 16.00 0.75
N LEU A 363 -12.64 17.13 0.83
CA LEU A 363 -14.11 17.14 0.83
C LEU A 363 -14.74 16.59 -0.47
N ARG A 364 -13.96 16.47 -1.54
CA ARG A 364 -14.36 15.86 -2.82
C ARG A 364 -13.73 14.48 -3.02
N GLY A 365 -13.22 13.85 -1.96
CA GLY A 365 -12.56 12.55 -2.02
C GLY A 365 -11.13 12.62 -2.57
N GLY A 366 -10.43 13.74 -2.41
CA GLY A 366 -9.01 13.86 -2.71
C GLY A 366 -8.12 13.23 -1.63
N ALA A 367 -7.09 12.50 -2.03
CA ALA A 367 -5.99 12.10 -1.13
C ALA A 367 -5.22 13.30 -0.58
N SER A 368 -4.35 13.04 0.40
CA SER A 368 -3.43 14.07 0.89
C SER A 368 -2.51 14.62 -0.20
N ARG A 369 -2.02 15.86 -0.03
CA ARG A 369 -1.09 16.50 -0.97
C ARG A 369 0.17 15.69 -1.25
N PHE A 370 0.57 14.83 -0.32
CA PHE A 370 1.78 14.02 -0.42
C PHE A 370 1.68 12.97 -1.52
N SER A 371 0.45 12.56 -1.83
CA SER A 371 0.12 11.56 -2.84
C SER A 371 0.10 12.12 -4.26
N TYR A 372 0.38 13.41 -4.44
CA TYR A 372 0.43 14.04 -5.76
C TYR A 372 1.82 14.59 -6.06
N GLN A 373 2.28 14.38 -7.29
CA GLN A 373 3.58 14.83 -7.78
C GLN A 373 3.43 15.47 -9.16
N THR A 374 4.22 16.52 -9.41
CA THR A 374 4.42 17.01 -10.78
C THR A 374 5.51 16.16 -11.41
N LEU A 375 5.19 15.48 -12.52
CA LEU A 375 6.14 14.61 -13.21
C LEU A 375 6.85 15.36 -14.35
N GLY A 376 7.75 14.68 -15.06
CA GLY A 376 8.65 15.28 -16.05
C GLY A 376 7.97 15.94 -17.26
N ASP A 377 6.69 15.66 -17.50
CA ASP A 377 5.85 16.33 -18.50
C ASP A 377 5.21 17.64 -17.99
N GLY A 378 5.45 18.01 -16.73
CA GLY A 378 4.91 19.19 -16.08
C GLY A 378 3.45 19.04 -15.62
N GLN A 379 2.86 17.85 -15.71
CA GLN A 379 1.50 17.60 -15.25
C GLN A 379 1.50 17.03 -13.82
N LEU A 380 0.41 17.31 -13.09
CA LEU A 380 0.20 16.85 -11.72
C LEU A 380 -0.53 15.50 -11.74
N TYR A 381 0.02 14.50 -11.06
CA TYR A 381 -0.56 13.17 -10.98
C TYR A 381 -0.70 12.71 -9.54
N ASN A 382 -1.72 11.90 -9.27
CA ASN A 382 -1.72 11.03 -8.10
C ASN A 382 -0.78 9.84 -8.36
N VAL A 383 0.35 9.78 -7.64
CA VAL A 383 1.40 8.78 -7.87
C VAL A 383 1.39 7.76 -6.72
N PRO A 384 1.27 6.45 -7.02
CA PRO A 384 1.26 5.42 -5.99
C PRO A 384 2.58 5.35 -5.23
N ALA A 385 2.47 5.03 -3.94
CA ALA A 385 3.61 4.78 -3.08
C ALA A 385 3.39 3.49 -2.26
N CYS A 386 4.37 3.08 -1.45
CA CYS A 386 4.27 1.92 -0.55
C CYS A 386 2.93 1.83 0.20
N TYR A 387 2.44 2.92 0.81
CA TYR A 387 1.16 2.86 1.53
C TYR A 387 -0.05 2.63 0.62
N THR A 388 -0.03 3.11 -0.63
CA THR A 388 -1.09 2.86 -1.62
C THR A 388 -1.35 1.37 -1.76
N CYS A 389 -0.28 0.57 -1.81
CA CYS A 389 -0.38 -0.87 -1.92
C CYS A 389 -0.60 -1.54 -0.55
N HIS A 390 0.24 -1.19 0.42
CA HIS A 390 0.39 -1.98 1.63
C HIS A 390 -0.64 -1.64 2.71
N ARG A 391 -1.13 -0.39 2.78
CA ARG A 391 -2.12 0.08 3.77
C ARG A 391 -1.84 -0.41 5.21
N GLY A 392 -0.58 -0.44 5.63
CA GLY A 392 -0.17 -0.90 6.97
C GLY A 392 -0.05 -2.42 7.11
N ALA A 393 0.06 -3.18 6.01
CA ALA A 393 0.31 -4.61 6.00
C ALA A 393 1.60 -4.95 5.22
N ASN A 394 2.43 -5.84 5.76
CA ASN A 394 3.69 -6.22 5.12
C ASN A 394 3.51 -6.97 3.79
N ILE A 395 2.35 -7.60 3.60
CA ILE A 395 1.87 -8.10 2.31
C ILE A 395 0.56 -7.35 2.03
N PRO A 396 0.40 -6.71 0.86
CA PRO A 396 -0.85 -6.04 0.50
C PRO A 396 -2.03 -7.00 0.58
N GLN A 397 -3.10 -6.59 1.26
CA GLN A 397 -4.30 -7.42 1.38
C GLN A 397 -5.06 -7.53 0.05
N GLY A 398 -4.88 -6.54 -0.82
CA GLY A 398 -5.38 -6.55 -2.18
C GLY A 398 -4.55 -7.39 -3.16
N ALA A 399 -3.43 -7.98 -2.73
CA ALA A 399 -2.65 -8.88 -3.59
C ALA A 399 -3.38 -10.21 -3.78
N ILE A 400 -3.23 -10.81 -4.96
CA ILE A 400 -3.82 -12.12 -5.25
C ILE A 400 -2.81 -13.23 -5.02
N ASN A 401 -3.09 -14.11 -4.06
CA ASN A 401 -2.28 -15.29 -3.81
C ASN A 401 -2.74 -16.48 -4.69
N GLN A 402 -2.03 -16.71 -5.77
CA GLN A 402 -2.28 -17.80 -6.72
C GLN A 402 -2.24 -19.19 -6.06
N THR A 403 -1.32 -19.40 -5.13
CA THR A 403 -1.13 -20.72 -4.49
C THR A 403 -2.27 -21.09 -3.54
N SER A 404 -3.09 -20.10 -3.16
CA SER A 404 -4.27 -20.30 -2.32
C SER A 404 -5.54 -20.65 -3.11
N ILE A 405 -5.48 -20.59 -4.45
CA ILE A 405 -6.60 -20.88 -5.34
C ILE A 405 -6.41 -22.31 -5.87
N GLY A 406 -7.27 -23.25 -5.47
CA GLY A 406 -7.11 -24.67 -5.80
C GLY A 406 -7.35 -25.01 -7.27
N ASP A 407 -6.63 -26.02 -7.79
CA ASP A 407 -6.69 -26.50 -9.19
C ASP A 407 -8.09 -27.00 -9.64
N THR A 408 -9.02 -27.25 -8.70
CA THR A 408 -10.36 -27.78 -8.97
C THR A 408 -11.44 -26.72 -9.19
N ASP A 409 -11.11 -25.43 -9.08
CA ASP A 409 -12.05 -24.31 -9.30
C ASP A 409 -12.23 -24.03 -10.81
N ALA A 410 -12.64 -25.07 -11.56
CA ALA A 410 -12.93 -25.00 -12.98
C ALA A 410 -14.02 -23.94 -13.25
N GLY A 411 -13.60 -22.77 -13.74
CA GLY A 411 -14.47 -21.63 -14.03
C GLY A 411 -14.12 -20.32 -13.32
N ARG A 412 -13.09 -20.29 -12.45
CA ARG A 412 -12.57 -19.03 -11.91
C ARG A 412 -11.40 -18.54 -12.74
N VAL A 413 -11.51 -17.34 -13.30
CA VAL A 413 -10.33 -16.66 -13.83
C VAL A 413 -9.48 -16.19 -12.67
N VAL A 414 -8.49 -17.02 -12.39
CA VAL A 414 -7.28 -16.71 -11.66
C VAL A 414 -6.51 -15.62 -12.44
N LEU A 415 -5.77 -14.69 -11.77
CA LEU A 415 -5.02 -13.58 -12.42
C LEU A 415 -4.52 -14.00 -13.83
N PRO A 416 -4.92 -13.33 -14.92
CA PRO A 416 -4.61 -13.77 -16.27
C PRO A 416 -3.13 -14.08 -16.48
N PRO A 417 -2.75 -15.13 -17.24
CA PRO A 417 -1.35 -15.48 -17.47
C PRO A 417 -0.50 -14.32 -17.97
N ALA A 418 -1.05 -13.49 -18.88
CA ALA A 418 -0.40 -12.31 -19.41
C ALA A 418 -0.01 -11.26 -18.35
N LEU A 419 -0.60 -11.32 -17.15
CA LEU A 419 -0.32 -10.40 -16.04
C LEU A 419 0.59 -10.99 -14.96
N ARG A 420 1.00 -12.26 -15.10
CA ARG A 420 1.85 -12.95 -14.11
C ARG A 420 3.35 -12.72 -14.34
N GLY A 421 3.74 -12.04 -15.41
CA GLY A 421 5.15 -11.77 -15.69
C GLY A 421 6.00 -12.99 -16.06
N ASN A 422 5.39 -14.05 -16.59
CA ASN A 422 6.06 -15.26 -17.09
C ASN A 422 6.14 -15.29 -18.62
#